data_AF-A0A9X3YX36-F1
#
_entry.id   AF-A0A9X3YX36-F1
#
_cell.length_a   1.000
_cell.length_b   1.000
_cell.length_c   1.000
_cell.angle_alpha   90.00
_cell.angle_beta   90.00
_cell.angle_gamma   90.00
#
_symmetry.space_group_name_H-M   'P 1'
#
loop_
_entity.id
_entity.type
_entity.pdbx_description
1 polymer ?
#
loop_
_entity_poly.entity_id
_entity_poly.type
_entity_poly.pdbx_seq_one_letter_code
_entity_poly.pdbx_strand_id
1 'polypeptide(L)'
;MRTENEQHPQHFDVKLVMEPAETINNQIAVMETLAEMQAQDLCEWFKEERKKIQALLGAATTKQEYRERFAPLSLHARMHKGTLEIYWSEIKGKTKPDASGKTGWFRTRMNKGKRHSYDVNKLAAKARDYELPLVLEAERRATSLRDFWSRVVSLRLALRMINKQVEELSAVPTRGTDTAEVTQLVSPTADLASNEVLAHDTQVAASAEFPQSGLAHHQRAVYD
;
A
#
# COMPACT_ATOMS: atom_id res chain seq x y z
N MET A 1 25.40 -19.06 51.67
CA MET A 1 26.22 -18.48 50.58
C MET A 1 25.28 -18.20 49.42
N ARG A 2 24.97 -16.92 49.15
CA ARG A 2 24.20 -16.49 47.97
C ARG A 2 25.22 -16.01 46.95
N THR A 3 25.33 -16.70 45.83
CA THR A 3 26.14 -16.27 44.69
C THR A 3 25.43 -15.08 44.05
N GLU A 4 25.99 -13.88 44.19
CA GLU A 4 25.56 -12.70 43.45
C GLU A 4 25.83 -12.96 41.97
N ASN A 5 24.74 -13.07 41.21
CA ASN A 5 24.79 -13.32 39.78
C ASN A 5 25.06 -11.97 39.11
N GLU A 6 26.32 -11.67 38.83
CA GLU A 6 26.72 -10.47 38.08
C GLU A 6 26.12 -10.54 36.67
N GLN A 7 24.97 -9.90 36.47
CA GLN A 7 24.44 -9.67 35.14
C GLN A 7 25.33 -8.64 34.45
N HIS A 8 26.25 -9.12 33.62
CA HIS A 8 26.97 -8.27 32.69
C HIS A 8 25.95 -7.52 31.81
N PRO A 9 26.03 -6.18 31.73
CA PRO A 9 25.18 -5.41 30.85
C PRO A 9 25.48 -5.81 29.41
N GLN A 10 24.52 -6.47 28.76
CA GLN A 10 24.60 -6.70 27.32
C GLN A 10 24.52 -5.32 26.65
N HIS A 11 25.65 -4.83 26.14
CA HIS A 11 25.69 -3.67 25.27
C HIS A 11 24.91 -4.01 24.00
N PHE A 12 23.69 -3.47 23.92
CA PHE A 12 22.85 -3.58 22.73
C PHE A 12 23.38 -2.63 21.67
N ASP A 13 23.92 -3.17 20.57
CA ASP A 13 24.36 -2.35 19.45
C ASP A 13 23.14 -1.84 18.67
N VAL A 14 22.76 -0.60 18.95
CA VAL A 14 21.64 0.09 18.30
C VAL A 14 21.82 0.13 16.77
N LYS A 15 23.06 0.20 16.26
CA LYS A 15 23.31 0.26 14.81
C LYS A 15 22.87 -1.01 14.10
N LEU A 16 23.04 -2.16 14.75
CA LEU A 16 22.65 -3.47 14.21
C LEU A 16 21.13 -3.58 13.95
N VAL A 17 20.32 -2.76 14.64
CA VAL A 17 18.86 -2.77 14.53
C VAL A 17 18.33 -1.66 13.61
N MET A 18 19.03 -0.54 13.49
CA MET A 18 18.57 0.59 12.69
C MET A 18 18.65 0.33 11.17
N GLU A 19 19.71 -0.31 10.67
CA GLU A 19 19.86 -0.58 9.23
C GLU A 19 18.74 -1.50 8.68
N PRO A 20 18.36 -2.61 9.37
CA PRO A 20 17.19 -3.39 8.97
C PRO A 20 15.88 -2.60 9.02
N ALA A 21 15.71 -1.70 10.00
CA ALA A 21 14.48 -0.92 10.15
C ALA A 21 14.25 0.06 8.99
N GLU A 22 15.32 0.72 8.51
CA GLU A 22 15.25 1.58 7.32
C GLU A 22 14.93 0.77 6.06
N THR A 23 15.60 -0.37 5.88
CA THR A 23 15.33 -1.29 4.77
C THR A 23 13.87 -1.76 4.76
N ILE A 24 13.33 -2.17 5.91
CA ILE A 24 11.93 -2.56 6.06
C ILE A 24 11.00 -1.38 5.75
N ASN A 25 11.33 -0.17 6.22
CA ASN A 25 10.52 1.01 5.93
C ASN A 25 10.41 1.29 4.42
N ASN A 26 11.54 1.18 3.71
CA ASN A 26 11.61 1.35 2.26
C ASN A 26 10.79 0.27 1.53
N GLN A 27 10.88 -0.99 1.96
CA GLN A 27 10.07 -2.07 1.41
C GLN A 27 8.57 -1.85 1.64
N ILE A 28 8.16 -1.37 2.82
CA ILE A 28 6.76 -1.03 3.09
C ILE A 28 6.28 0.08 2.15
N ALA A 29 7.08 1.13 1.92
CA ALA A 29 6.73 2.21 0.99
C ALA A 29 6.54 1.71 -0.46
N VAL A 30 7.38 0.77 -0.90
CA VAL A 30 7.22 0.11 -2.21
C VAL A 30 5.92 -0.70 -2.27
N MET A 31 5.63 -1.49 -1.22
CA MET A 31 4.38 -2.26 -1.15
C MET A 31 3.14 -1.36 -1.15
N GLU A 32 3.18 -0.20 -0.50
CA GLU A 32 2.07 0.75 -0.51
C GLU A 32 1.82 1.33 -1.90
N THR A 33 2.90 1.77 -2.57
CA THR A 33 2.83 2.29 -3.94
C THR A 33 2.26 1.23 -4.89
N LEU A 34 2.74 -0.01 -4.79
CA LEU A 34 2.26 -1.11 -5.60
C LEU A 34 0.77 -1.42 -5.35
N ALA A 35 0.33 -1.41 -4.09
CA ALA A 35 -1.08 -1.61 -3.75
C ALA A 35 -1.98 -0.52 -4.33
N GLU A 36 -1.54 0.74 -4.27
CA GLU A 36 -2.26 1.87 -4.83
C GLU A 36 -2.40 1.73 -6.36
N MET A 37 -1.30 1.47 -7.07
CA MET A 37 -1.30 1.25 -8.52
C MET A 37 -2.25 0.11 -8.91
N GLN A 38 -2.12 -1.06 -8.27
CA GLN A 38 -3.00 -2.21 -8.55
C GLN A 38 -4.48 -1.92 -8.28
N ALA A 39 -4.78 -1.09 -7.27
CA ALA A 39 -6.15 -0.69 -6.98
C ALA A 39 -6.71 0.28 -8.04
N GLN A 40 -5.88 1.18 -8.56
CA GLN A 40 -6.24 2.07 -9.67
C GLN A 40 -6.45 1.26 -10.96
N ASP A 41 -5.52 0.38 -11.30
CA ASP A 41 -5.60 -0.54 -12.46
C ASP A 41 -6.86 -1.39 -12.40
N LEU A 42 -7.21 -1.93 -11.22
CA LEU A 42 -8.44 -2.69 -11.04
C LEU A 42 -9.69 -1.85 -11.35
N CYS A 43 -9.70 -0.58 -10.96
CA CYS A 43 -10.82 0.31 -11.24
C CYS A 43 -10.92 0.67 -12.73
N GLU A 44 -9.79 0.86 -13.41
CA GLU A 44 -9.74 1.13 -14.84
C GLU A 44 -10.15 -0.09 -15.66
N TRP A 45 -9.57 -1.25 -15.35
CA TRP A 45 -9.95 -2.54 -15.94
C TRP A 45 -11.46 -2.77 -15.82
N PHE A 46 -12.04 -2.54 -14.64
CA PHE A 46 -13.48 -2.71 -14.43
C PHE A 46 -14.33 -1.77 -15.30
N LYS A 47 -13.90 -0.50 -15.45
CA LYS A 47 -14.59 0.47 -16.33
C LYS A 47 -14.52 0.04 -17.79
N GLU A 48 -13.34 -0.36 -18.26
CA GLU A 48 -13.13 -0.76 -19.66
C GLU A 48 -13.87 -2.05 -20.00
N GLU A 49 -13.81 -3.07 -19.15
CA GLU A 49 -14.55 -4.32 -19.38
C GLU A 49 -16.06 -4.09 -19.37
N ARG A 50 -16.56 -3.25 -18.45
CA ARG A 50 -17.96 -2.87 -18.47
C ARG A 50 -18.33 -2.17 -19.78
N LYS A 51 -17.50 -1.25 -20.26
CA LYS A 51 -17.74 -0.53 -21.52
C LYS A 51 -17.80 -1.50 -22.71
N LYS A 52 -16.91 -2.50 -22.74
CA LYS A 52 -16.95 -3.57 -23.76
C LYS A 52 -18.26 -4.36 -23.70
N ILE A 53 -18.68 -4.82 -22.52
CA ILE A 53 -19.95 -5.54 -22.34
C ILE A 53 -21.13 -4.66 -22.77
N GLN A 54 -21.14 -3.37 -22.40
CA GLN A 54 -22.18 -2.44 -22.80
C GLN A 54 -22.22 -2.21 -24.32
N ALA A 55 -21.07 -2.19 -24.99
CA ALA A 55 -21.00 -2.06 -26.44
C ALA A 55 -21.64 -3.27 -27.16
N LEU A 56 -21.50 -4.48 -26.60
CA LEU A 56 -22.15 -5.69 -27.13
C LEU A 56 -23.68 -5.65 -27.04
N LEU A 57 -24.23 -4.90 -26.08
CA LEU A 57 -25.69 -4.71 -25.94
C LEU A 57 -26.25 -3.72 -26.98
N GLY A 58 -25.40 -2.97 -27.70
CA GLY A 58 -25.78 -1.95 -28.67
C GLY A 58 -26.31 -0.64 -28.07
N ALA A 59 -26.81 0.26 -28.93
CA ALA A 59 -27.42 1.52 -28.53
C ALA A 59 -28.84 1.30 -27.98
N ALA A 60 -29.19 1.98 -26.88
CA ALA A 60 -30.56 1.97 -26.36
C ALA A 60 -31.38 2.98 -27.15
N THR A 61 -32.51 2.54 -27.68
CA THR A 61 -33.46 3.37 -28.45
C THR A 61 -34.64 3.80 -27.60
N THR A 62 -34.98 3.03 -26.56
CA THR A 62 -36.10 3.32 -25.67
C THR A 62 -35.66 3.67 -24.26
N LYS A 63 -36.48 4.45 -23.55
CA LYS A 63 -36.26 4.79 -22.13
C LYS A 63 -36.18 3.54 -21.24
N GLN A 64 -36.90 2.47 -21.60
CA GLN A 64 -36.87 1.21 -20.88
C GLN A 64 -35.53 0.49 -21.07
N GLU A 65 -35.05 0.38 -22.32
CA GLU A 65 -33.72 -0.16 -22.61
C GLU A 65 -32.62 0.61 -21.89
N TYR A 66 -32.72 1.94 -21.83
CA TYR A 66 -31.77 2.75 -21.04
C TYR A 66 -31.77 2.39 -19.55
N ARG A 67 -32.93 2.08 -18.96
CA ARG A 67 -33.02 1.68 -17.54
C ARG A 67 -32.45 0.28 -17.31
N GLU A 68 -32.70 -0.64 -18.23
CA GLU A 68 -32.22 -2.03 -18.16
C GLU A 68 -30.69 -2.09 -18.36
N ARG A 69 -30.15 -1.26 -19.26
CA ARG A 69 -28.70 -1.15 -19.54
C ARG A 69 -27.95 -0.20 -18.59
N PHE A 70 -28.66 0.48 -17.71
CA PHE A 70 -28.02 1.28 -16.67
C PHE A 70 -27.40 0.37 -15.61
N ALA A 71 -26.07 0.44 -15.50
CA ALA A 71 -25.27 -0.22 -14.48
C ALA A 71 -25.13 0.70 -13.25
N PRO A 72 -25.82 0.42 -12.13
CA PRO A 72 -25.83 1.34 -10.98
C PRO A 72 -24.54 1.26 -10.16
N LEU A 73 -23.78 0.17 -10.21
CA LEU A 73 -22.61 -0.01 -9.36
C LEU A 73 -21.37 0.68 -9.94
N SER A 74 -20.46 1.13 -9.09
CA SER A 74 -19.15 1.64 -9.51
C SER A 74 -18.08 1.28 -8.48
N LEU A 75 -16.93 0.81 -8.96
CA LEU A 75 -15.75 0.53 -8.14
C LEU A 75 -14.80 1.73 -8.14
N HIS A 76 -14.27 2.06 -6.97
CA HIS A 76 -13.36 3.18 -6.76
C HIS A 76 -12.18 2.79 -5.89
N ALA A 77 -11.03 3.39 -6.18
CA ALA A 77 -9.84 3.37 -5.36
C ALA A 77 -9.40 4.82 -5.11
N ARG A 78 -8.97 5.14 -3.88
CA ARG A 78 -8.35 6.42 -3.54
C ARG A 78 -7.50 6.29 -2.29
N MET A 79 -6.48 7.14 -2.18
CA MET A 79 -5.82 7.40 -0.91
C MET A 79 -6.61 8.45 -0.12
N HIS A 80 -6.98 8.12 1.11
CA HIS A 80 -7.67 9.04 2.02
C HIS A 80 -7.05 8.97 3.41
N LYS A 81 -6.50 10.11 3.88
CA LYS A 81 -5.87 10.23 5.21
C LYS A 81 -4.84 9.13 5.50
N GLY A 82 -3.98 8.82 4.51
CA GLY A 82 -2.96 7.78 4.62
C GLY A 82 -3.47 6.34 4.57
N THR A 83 -4.74 6.13 4.19
CA THR A 83 -5.33 4.79 4.01
C THR A 83 -5.80 4.60 2.59
N LEU A 84 -5.46 3.46 1.98
CA LEU A 84 -6.03 3.04 0.69
C LEU A 84 -7.48 2.61 0.88
N GLU A 85 -8.40 3.34 0.27
CA GLU A 85 -9.82 3.01 0.23
C GLU A 85 -10.20 2.41 -1.12
N ILE A 86 -10.49 1.10 -1.14
CA ILE A 86 -11.12 0.44 -2.28
C ILE A 86 -12.60 0.20 -1.94
N TYR A 87 -13.53 0.81 -2.65
CA TYR A 87 -14.94 0.81 -2.28
C TYR A 87 -15.91 0.77 -3.45
N TRP A 88 -17.05 0.12 -3.21
CA TRP A 88 -18.20 0.17 -4.10
C TRP A 88 -19.11 1.35 -3.79
N SER A 89 -19.68 1.93 -4.83
CA SER A 89 -20.77 2.89 -4.73
C SER A 89 -21.92 2.55 -5.67
N GLU A 90 -23.13 2.90 -5.27
CA GLU A 90 -24.35 2.84 -6.07
C GLU A 90 -24.67 4.25 -6.57
N ILE A 91 -24.77 4.40 -7.89
CA ILE A 91 -25.24 5.61 -8.57
C ILE A 91 -26.77 5.63 -8.51
N LYS A 92 -27.32 6.66 -7.87
CA LYS A 92 -28.76 6.88 -7.77
C LYS A 92 -29.12 8.18 -8.48
N GLY A 93 -30.23 8.18 -9.20
CA GLY A 93 -30.84 9.42 -9.69
C GLY A 93 -31.44 10.19 -8.52
N LYS A 94 -31.27 11.51 -8.48
CA LYS A 94 -32.03 12.36 -7.55
C LYS A 94 -33.51 12.24 -7.88
N THR A 95 -34.31 11.84 -6.89
CA THR A 95 -35.78 11.75 -6.99
C THR A 95 -36.46 13.12 -6.90
N LYS A 96 -35.76 14.13 -6.39
CA LYS A 96 -36.22 15.52 -6.30
C LYS A 96 -35.19 16.43 -6.97
N PRO A 97 -35.60 17.39 -7.82
CA PRO A 97 -34.71 18.42 -8.32
C PRO A 97 -34.07 19.16 -7.12
N ASP A 98 -32.79 19.51 -7.22
CA ASP A 98 -32.19 20.40 -6.23
C ASP A 98 -32.75 21.83 -6.37
N ALA A 99 -32.35 22.73 -5.48
CA ALA A 99 -32.76 24.14 -5.53
C ALA A 99 -32.45 24.83 -6.88
N SER A 100 -31.59 24.24 -7.72
CA SER A 100 -31.29 24.72 -9.08
C SER A 100 -32.17 24.10 -10.18
N GLY A 101 -33.16 23.29 -9.83
CA GLY A 101 -34.05 22.61 -10.78
C GLY A 101 -33.41 21.41 -11.49
N LYS A 102 -32.16 21.03 -11.15
CA LYS A 102 -31.42 19.99 -11.86
C LYS A 102 -31.61 18.62 -11.18
N THR A 103 -32.06 17.64 -11.95
CA THR A 103 -31.99 16.22 -11.55
C THR A 103 -30.55 15.73 -11.75
N GLY A 104 -29.79 15.67 -10.65
CA GLY A 104 -28.42 15.14 -10.65
C GLY A 104 -28.36 13.64 -10.32
N TRP A 105 -27.22 13.02 -10.60
CA TRP A 105 -26.86 11.71 -10.07
C TRP A 105 -26.04 11.90 -8.80
N PHE A 106 -26.24 11.05 -7.79
CA PHE A 106 -25.39 11.01 -6.60
C PHE A 106 -24.92 9.59 -6.32
N ARG A 107 -23.79 9.47 -5.64
CA ARG A 107 -23.17 8.18 -5.31
C ARG A 107 -23.35 7.89 -3.83
N THR A 108 -23.86 6.71 -3.52
CA THR A 108 -23.97 6.21 -2.15
C THR A 108 -22.98 5.07 -1.97
N ARG A 109 -22.15 5.09 -0.92
CA ARG A 109 -21.26 3.97 -0.64
C ARG A 109 -22.08 2.72 -0.31
N MET A 110 -21.65 1.57 -0.85
CA MET A 110 -22.24 0.29 -0.50
C MET A 110 -21.85 -0.10 0.93
N ASN A 111 -22.66 -0.93 1.57
CA ASN A 111 -22.34 -1.44 2.90
C ASN A 111 -21.24 -2.50 2.81
N LYS A 112 -20.25 -2.38 3.71
CA LYS A 112 -19.23 -3.42 3.89
C LYS A 112 -19.87 -4.71 4.43
N GLY A 113 -19.31 -5.84 4.01
CA GLY A 113 -19.68 -7.17 4.48
C GLY A 113 -18.76 -7.61 5.62
N LYS A 114 -18.43 -8.91 5.64
CA LYS A 114 -17.50 -9.47 6.64
C LYS A 114 -16.05 -9.13 6.27
N ARG A 115 -15.22 -8.88 7.28
CA ARG A 115 -13.78 -8.59 7.15
C ARG A 115 -13.52 -7.43 6.17
N HIS A 116 -12.70 -7.66 5.16
CA HIS A 116 -12.31 -6.70 4.13
C HIS A 116 -13.15 -6.83 2.85
N SER A 117 -14.26 -7.56 2.87
CA SER A 117 -15.14 -7.71 1.70
C SER A 117 -16.40 -6.85 1.80
N TYR A 118 -16.99 -6.53 0.66
CA TYR A 118 -18.37 -6.06 0.58
C TYR A 118 -19.33 -7.24 0.57
N ASP A 119 -20.57 -7.00 0.98
CA ASP A 119 -21.61 -8.03 0.98
C ASP A 119 -21.97 -8.41 -0.47
N VAL A 120 -21.47 -9.57 -0.91
CA VAL A 120 -21.63 -10.07 -2.28
C VAL A 120 -23.09 -10.22 -2.65
N ASN A 121 -23.96 -10.59 -1.72
CA ASN A 121 -25.39 -10.71 -1.99
C ASN A 121 -26.03 -9.35 -2.29
N LYS A 122 -25.59 -8.29 -1.58
CA LYS A 122 -26.05 -6.92 -1.84
C LYS A 122 -25.49 -6.36 -3.14
N LEU A 123 -24.26 -6.70 -3.51
CA LEU A 123 -23.71 -6.35 -4.81
C LEU A 123 -24.47 -7.06 -5.93
N ALA A 124 -24.70 -8.37 -5.79
CA ALA A 124 -25.43 -9.17 -6.77
C ALA A 124 -26.87 -8.68 -6.96
N ALA A 125 -27.57 -8.32 -5.88
CA ALA A 125 -28.92 -7.77 -5.93
C ALA A 125 -29.02 -6.40 -6.64
N LYS A 126 -27.88 -5.72 -6.83
CA LYS A 126 -27.81 -4.39 -7.48
C LYS A 126 -27.19 -4.45 -8.87
N ALA A 127 -26.35 -5.43 -9.14
CA ALA A 127 -25.78 -5.67 -10.45
C ALA A 127 -26.87 -6.05 -11.46
N ARG A 128 -26.69 -5.63 -12.71
CA ARG A 128 -27.46 -6.18 -13.83
C ARG A 128 -26.92 -7.56 -14.23
N ASP A 129 -27.77 -8.40 -14.81
CA ASP A 129 -27.41 -9.76 -15.21
C ASP A 129 -26.15 -9.80 -16.09
N TYR A 130 -26.03 -8.86 -17.04
CA TYR A 130 -24.88 -8.78 -17.94
C TYR A 130 -23.58 -8.35 -17.25
N GLU A 131 -23.63 -7.62 -16.13
CA GLU A 131 -22.43 -7.16 -15.41
C GLU A 131 -22.15 -7.96 -14.15
N LEU A 132 -23.08 -8.82 -13.72
CA LEU A 132 -22.96 -9.59 -12.49
C LEU A 132 -21.63 -10.38 -12.43
N PRO A 133 -21.23 -11.16 -13.45
CA PRO A 133 -19.94 -11.86 -13.42
C PRO A 133 -18.75 -10.91 -13.23
N LEU A 134 -18.78 -9.75 -13.91
CA LEU A 134 -17.73 -8.73 -13.81
C LEU A 134 -17.66 -8.12 -12.41
N VAL A 135 -18.82 -7.82 -11.79
CA VAL A 135 -18.90 -7.30 -10.41
C VAL A 135 -18.35 -8.29 -9.39
N LEU A 136 -18.69 -9.58 -9.53
CA LEU A 136 -18.20 -10.63 -8.63
C LEU A 136 -16.68 -10.80 -8.73
N GLU A 137 -16.14 -10.83 -9.95
CA GLU A 137 -14.69 -10.94 -10.16
C GLU A 137 -13.95 -9.70 -9.66
N ALA A 138 -14.49 -8.51 -9.91
CA ALA A 138 -13.91 -7.26 -9.42
C ALA A 138 -13.89 -7.21 -7.88
N GLU A 139 -14.96 -7.64 -7.20
CA GLU A 139 -14.98 -7.68 -5.73
C GLU A 139 -14.03 -8.73 -5.16
N ARG A 140 -13.85 -9.88 -5.82
CA ARG A 140 -12.86 -10.88 -5.43
C ARG A 140 -11.45 -10.28 -5.45
N ARG A 141 -11.07 -9.62 -6.55
CA ARG A 141 -9.77 -8.94 -6.69
C ARG A 141 -9.62 -7.80 -5.68
N ALA A 142 -10.66 -6.99 -5.52
CA ALA A 142 -10.66 -5.89 -4.55
C ALA A 142 -10.48 -6.39 -3.11
N THR A 143 -11.10 -7.52 -2.76
CA THR A 143 -10.94 -8.15 -1.43
C THR A 143 -9.48 -8.55 -1.20
N SER A 144 -8.84 -9.20 -2.16
CA SER A 144 -7.42 -9.56 -2.07
C SER A 144 -6.51 -8.34 -1.86
N LEU A 145 -6.79 -7.22 -2.56
CA LEU A 145 -6.04 -5.97 -2.38
C LEU A 145 -6.29 -5.33 -1.00
N ARG A 146 -7.52 -5.36 -0.50
CA ARG A 146 -7.82 -4.86 0.86
C ARG A 146 -7.18 -5.72 1.95
N ASP A 147 -7.14 -7.03 1.75
CA ASP A 147 -6.41 -7.97 2.63
C ASP A 147 -4.90 -7.70 2.60
N PHE A 148 -4.32 -7.51 1.41
CA PHE A 148 -2.91 -7.14 1.26
C PHE A 148 -2.60 -5.83 1.98
N TRP A 149 -3.39 -4.79 1.74
CA TRP A 149 -3.24 -3.49 2.41
C TRP A 149 -3.33 -3.61 3.94
N SER A 150 -4.24 -4.42 4.47
CA SER A 150 -4.36 -4.69 5.91
C SER A 150 -3.05 -5.25 6.51
N ARG A 151 -2.35 -6.13 5.78
CA ARG A 151 -1.04 -6.66 6.18
C ARG A 151 0.04 -5.58 6.13
N VAL A 152 0.07 -4.76 5.08
CA VAL A 152 1.01 -3.64 4.95
C VAL A 152 0.85 -2.65 6.12
N VAL A 153 -0.40 -2.32 6.48
CA VAL A 153 -0.69 -1.48 7.66
C VAL A 153 -0.21 -2.15 8.95
N SER A 154 -0.41 -3.46 9.10
CA SER A 154 0.06 -4.21 10.27
C SER A 154 1.59 -4.19 10.39
N LEU A 155 2.32 -4.34 9.28
CA LEU A 155 3.78 -4.20 9.24
C LEU A 155 4.24 -2.81 9.65
N ARG A 156 3.55 -1.77 9.17
CA ARG A 156 3.86 -0.38 9.53
C ARG A 156 3.64 -0.11 11.02
N LEU A 157 2.60 -0.68 11.62
CA LEU A 157 2.37 -0.59 13.06
C LEU A 157 3.47 -1.32 13.84
N ALA A 158 3.85 -2.53 13.43
CA ALA A 158 4.93 -3.29 14.07
C ALA A 158 6.26 -2.53 14.02
N LEU A 159 6.62 -1.95 12.87
CA LEU A 159 7.84 -1.15 12.72
C LEU A 159 7.83 0.08 13.65
N ARG A 160 6.69 0.77 13.78
CA ARG A 160 6.56 1.90 14.73
C ARG A 160 6.76 1.46 16.17
N MET A 161 6.27 0.27 16.55
CA MET A 161 6.47 -0.27 17.89
C MET A 161 7.94 -0.60 18.15
N ILE A 162 8.63 -1.22 17.18
CA ILE A 162 10.06 -1.52 17.28
C ILE A 162 10.87 -0.23 17.42
N ASN A 163 10.64 0.77 16.56
CA ASN A 163 11.37 2.04 16.63
C ASN A 163 11.16 2.73 17.98
N LYS A 164 9.92 2.72 18.50
CA LYS A 164 9.63 3.25 19.84
C LYS A 164 10.40 2.52 20.94
N GLN A 165 10.49 1.18 20.89
CA GLN A 165 11.27 0.40 21.86
C GLN A 165 12.77 0.69 21.77
N VAL A 166 13.31 0.85 20.56
CA VAL A 166 14.71 1.21 20.36
C VAL A 166 15.00 2.60 20.93
N GLU A 167 14.12 3.57 20.67
CA GLU A 167 14.22 4.92 21.25
C GLU A 167 14.23 4.88 22.79
N GLU A 168 13.29 4.14 23.39
CA GLU A 168 13.19 3.96 24.86
C GLU A 168 14.46 3.33 25.46
N LEU A 169 15.02 2.29 24.81
CA LEU A 169 16.26 1.65 25.26
C LEU A 169 17.49 2.56 25.11
N SER A 170 17.52 3.40 24.06
CA SER A 170 18.61 4.35 23.83
C SER A 170 18.57 5.54 24.80
N ALA A 171 17.39 5.89 25.31
CA ALA A 171 17.18 7.02 26.20
C ALA A 171 17.51 6.72 27.67
N VAL A 172 17.80 5.48 28.04
CA VAL A 172 18.22 5.13 29.41
C VAL A 172 19.56 5.83 29.68
N PRO A 173 19.61 6.84 30.57
CA PRO A 173 20.85 7.50 30.89
C PRO A 173 21.78 6.46 31.50
N THR A 174 22.97 6.31 30.93
CA THR A 174 24.08 5.59 31.55
C THR A 174 24.29 6.24 32.91
N ARG A 175 23.68 5.63 33.94
CA ARG A 175 23.80 6.07 35.32
C ARG A 175 25.29 6.09 35.59
N GLY A 176 25.83 7.29 35.76
CA GLY A 176 27.25 7.49 35.93
C GLY A 176 27.79 6.47 36.93
N THR A 177 28.64 5.58 36.45
CA THR A 177 29.74 5.13 37.27
C THR A 177 30.55 6.40 37.54
N ASP A 178 30.16 7.13 38.59
CA ASP A 178 30.99 8.10 39.27
C ASP A 178 32.16 7.33 39.89
N THR A 179 33.03 6.77 39.05
CA THR A 179 34.42 6.51 39.42
C THR A 179 35.05 7.89 39.52
N ALA A 180 35.00 8.43 40.74
CA ALA A 180 35.76 9.59 41.15
C ALA A 180 37.17 9.54 40.55
N GLU A 181 37.50 10.57 39.77
CA GLU A 181 38.84 10.87 39.31
C GLU A 181 39.77 10.93 40.53
N VAL A 182 40.68 9.96 40.65
CA VAL A 182 41.99 10.23 41.28
C VAL A 182 42.82 10.94 40.21
N THR A 183 42.84 12.26 40.31
CA THR A 183 43.72 13.13 39.55
C THR A 183 45.19 12.76 39.81
N GLN A 184 45.90 12.29 38.78
CA GLN A 184 47.34 12.49 38.72
C GLN A 184 47.71 13.17 37.40
N LEU A 185 48.04 14.45 37.54
CA LEU A 185 48.73 15.27 36.56
C LEU A 185 50.02 14.59 36.12
N VAL A 186 50.18 14.31 34.82
CA VAL A 186 51.43 14.54 34.11
C VAL A 186 51.12 14.87 32.64
N SER A 187 51.39 16.11 32.24
CA SER A 187 51.75 16.49 30.86
C SER A 187 53.26 16.80 30.87
N PRO A 188 53.96 17.01 29.74
CA PRO A 188 53.57 16.95 28.32
C PRO A 188 54.58 16.13 27.47
N THR A 189 54.47 16.12 26.13
CA THR A 189 55.43 16.76 25.16
C THR A 189 55.32 16.14 23.75
N ALA A 190 55.34 17.03 22.76
CA ALA A 190 55.92 16.90 21.41
C ALA A 190 55.21 16.16 20.25
N ASP A 191 54.99 16.98 19.21
CA ASP A 191 55.44 16.83 17.82
C ASP A 191 54.57 16.15 16.75
N LEU A 192 54.13 17.03 15.82
CA LEU A 192 54.37 17.01 14.37
C LEU A 192 54.27 15.64 13.65
N ALA A 193 53.29 15.51 12.75
CA ALA A 193 53.57 15.36 11.32
C ALA A 193 52.29 15.37 10.48
N SER A 194 52.36 16.13 9.40
CA SER A 194 51.45 16.16 8.26
C SER A 194 51.26 14.78 7.61
N ASN A 195 50.10 14.54 7.02
CA ASN A 195 50.02 13.82 5.75
C ASN A 195 48.74 14.20 4.99
N GLU A 196 48.93 14.92 3.89
CA GLU A 196 48.09 14.83 2.70
C GLU A 196 48.01 13.36 2.24
N VAL A 197 46.95 12.98 1.53
CA VAL A 197 47.01 12.42 0.17
C VAL A 197 45.70 11.70 -0.23
N LEU A 198 45.26 12.07 -1.43
CA LEU A 198 44.45 11.36 -2.44
C LEU A 198 42.94 11.16 -2.28
N ALA A 199 42.25 11.90 -3.16
CA ALA A 199 41.00 11.56 -3.79
C ALA A 199 41.07 10.20 -4.53
N HIS A 200 39.97 9.46 -4.50
CA HIS A 200 39.61 8.54 -5.57
C HIS A 200 38.13 8.70 -5.91
N ASP A 201 37.91 9.29 -7.09
CA ASP A 201 36.72 9.10 -7.89
C ASP A 201 36.53 7.61 -8.15
N THR A 202 35.31 7.11 -7.97
CA THR A 202 34.89 5.82 -8.53
C THR A 202 33.53 6.01 -9.18
N GLN A 203 33.56 6.29 -10.48
CA GLN A 203 32.44 6.07 -11.38
C GLN A 203 32.29 4.57 -11.61
N VAL A 204 31.10 4.02 -11.34
CA VAL A 204 30.68 2.74 -11.90
C VAL A 204 29.36 2.99 -12.63
N ALA A 205 29.47 3.05 -13.95
CA ALA A 205 28.36 2.90 -14.86
C ALA A 205 27.97 1.42 -14.92
N ALA A 206 26.70 1.11 -14.68
CA ALA A 206 26.11 -0.19 -14.98
C ALA A 206 24.87 0.02 -15.84
N SER A 207 25.07 -0.01 -17.15
CA SER A 207 24.01 -0.21 -18.14
C SER A 207 23.51 -1.64 -18.02
N ALA A 208 22.26 -1.82 -17.61
CA ALA A 208 21.57 -3.10 -17.71
C ALA A 208 20.71 -3.10 -18.99
N GLU A 209 21.23 -3.79 -20.00
CA GLU A 209 20.48 -4.20 -21.19
C GLU A 209 19.38 -5.19 -20.77
N PHE A 210 18.12 -4.82 -20.99
CA PHE A 210 16.99 -5.75 -20.86
C PHE A 210 16.83 -6.52 -22.19
N PRO A 211 16.82 -7.87 -22.17
CA PRO A 211 16.49 -8.65 -23.35
C PRO A 211 14.98 -8.52 -23.65
N GLN A 212 14.66 -8.05 -24.85
CA GLN A 212 13.32 -8.18 -25.44
C GLN A 212 13.04 -9.65 -25.73
N SER A 213 12.43 -10.36 -24.78
CA SER A 213 11.86 -11.69 -25.03
C SER A 213 10.52 -11.53 -25.74
N GLY A 214 10.49 -12.00 -27.00
CA GLY A 214 9.35 -11.94 -27.89
C GLY A 214 8.11 -12.64 -27.37
N LEU A 215 6.96 -12.00 -27.58
CA LEU A 215 5.66 -12.65 -27.54
C LEU A 215 5.36 -13.18 -28.93
N ALA A 216 5.59 -14.48 -29.07
CA ALA A 216 5.19 -15.29 -30.20
C ALA A 216 3.68 -15.30 -30.37
N HIS A 217 3.28 -15.30 -31.64
CA HIS A 217 1.96 -15.66 -32.14
C HIS A 217 1.34 -16.87 -31.43
N HIS A 218 0.08 -16.74 -31.02
CA HIS A 218 -0.85 -17.86 -31.09
C HIS A 218 -2.16 -17.42 -31.76
N GLN A 219 -2.32 -17.95 -32.97
CA GLN A 219 -3.56 -17.98 -33.72
C GLN A 219 -4.50 -19.07 -33.17
N ARG A 220 -5.77 -18.92 -33.54
CA ARG A 220 -6.84 -19.94 -33.68
C ARG A 220 -7.55 -20.42 -32.41
N ALA A 221 -8.85 -20.12 -32.37
CA ALA A 221 -9.85 -21.17 -32.57
C ALA A 221 -11.04 -20.61 -33.37
N VAL A 222 -11.25 -21.19 -34.55
CA VAL A 222 -12.51 -21.19 -35.28
C VAL A 222 -13.38 -22.25 -34.60
N TYR A 223 -14.63 -21.94 -34.29
CA TYR A 223 -15.65 -22.95 -34.05
C TYR A 223 -16.83 -22.64 -34.97
N ASP A 224 -17.26 -23.70 -35.66
CA ASP A 224 -18.45 -23.79 -36.50
C ASP A 224 -19.74 -23.41 -35.76
#